data_AF-A0A2D5JMW8-F1
#
_entry.id   AF-A0A2D5JMW8-F1
#
_cell.length_a   1.000
_cell.length_b   1.000
_cell.length_c   1.000
_cell.angle_alpha   90.00
_cell.angle_beta   90.00
_cell.angle_gamma   90.00
#
_symmetry.space_group_name_H-M   'P 1'
#
loop_
_entity.id
_entity.type
_entity.pdbx_description
1 polymer ?
#
loop_
_entity_poly.entity_id
_entity_poly.type
_entity_poly.pdbx_seq_one_letter_code
_entity_poly.pdbx_strand_id
1 'polypeptide(L)' 'MAFFIKIYKDNPNLTEINKVIDVLKKGGLVIYPTDTVY' A
#
# COMPACT_ATOMS: atom_id res chain seq x y z
N MET A 1 10.18 -1.70 -12.06
CA MET A 1 8.79 -1.31 -12.38
C MET A 1 8.06 -1.07 -11.08
N ALA A 2 7.32 0.04 -10.94
CA ALA A 2 6.56 0.34 -9.74
C ALA A 2 5.05 0.22 -10.01
N PHE A 3 4.28 -0.15 -8.99
CA PHE A 3 2.82 -0.20 -9.03
C PHE A 3 2.26 1.00 -8.27
N PHE A 4 1.25 1.66 -8.85
CA PHE A 4 0.56 2.76 -8.21
C PHE A 4 -0.85 2.29 -7.83
N ILE A 5 -1.13 2.31 -6.53
CA ILE A 5 -2.40 1.85 -5.96
C ILE A 5 -2.95 2.98 -5.10
N LYS A 6 -4.23 3.30 -5.27
CA LYS A 6 -4.95 4.25 -4.41
C LYS A 6 -5.83 3.47 -3.44
N ILE A 7 -5.65 3.72 -2.15
CA ILE A 7 -6.46 3.13 -1.08
C ILE A 7 -7.28 4.25 -0.44
N TYR A 8 -8.60 4.05 -0.33
CA TYR A 8 -9.52 4.99 0.34
C TYR A 8 -9.65 4.62 1.82
N LYS A 9 -9.64 5.63 2.69
CA LYS A 9 -9.62 5.45 4.16
C LYS A 9 -10.91 4.83 4.71
N ASP A 10 -12.06 5.30 4.23
CA ASP A 10 -13.35 4.97 4.86
C ASP A 10 -13.90 3.59 4.45
N ASN A 11 -13.54 3.11 3.25
CA ASN A 11 -13.90 1.76 2.77
C ASN A 11 -12.81 1.25 1.81
N PRO A 12 -11.69 0.72 2.35
CA PRO A 12 -10.59 0.29 1.51
C PRO A 12 -10.93 -1.00 0.77
N ASN A 13 -10.48 -1.11 -0.49
CA ASN A 13 -10.62 -2.34 -1.26
C ASN A 13 -9.64 -3.40 -0.74
N LEU A 14 -10.18 -4.49 -0.17
CA LEU A 14 -9.38 -5.60 0.38
C LEU A 14 -8.46 -6.26 -0.66
N THR A 15 -8.85 -6.31 -1.93
CA THR A 15 -8.01 -6.87 -3.01
C THR A 15 -6.76 -6.03 -3.21
N GLU A 16 -6.87 -4.71 -3.13
CA GLU A 16 -5.72 -3.81 -3.25
C GLU A 16 -4.82 -3.88 -2.00
N ILE A 17 -5.42 -3.99 -0.81
CA ILE A 17 -4.66 -4.23 0.44
C ILE A 17 -3.87 -5.54 0.35
N ASN A 18 -4.48 -6.63 -0.12
CA ASN A 18 -3.80 -7.93 -0.22
C ASN A 18 -2.58 -7.87 -1.14
N LYS A 19 -2.63 -7.11 -2.23
CA LYS A 19 -1.45 -6.89 -3.09
C LYS A 19 -0.31 -6.21 -2.33
N VAL A 20 -0.62 -5.20 -1.51
CA VAL A 20 0.38 -4.52 -0.66
C VAL A 20 1.00 -5.50 0.34
N ILE A 21 0.17 -6.34 0.99
CA ILE A 21 0.62 -7.37 1.92
C ILE A 21 1.56 -8.36 1.23
N ASP A 22 1.22 -8.81 0.02
CA ASP A 22 2.06 -9.75 -0.74
C ASP A 22 3.42 -9.14 -1.12
N VAL A 23 3.47 -7.85 -1.44
CA VAL A 23 4.73 -7.13 -1.67
C VAL A 23 5.59 -7.13 -0.41
N LEU A 24 5.00 -6.80 0.74
CA LEU A 24 5.71 -6.79 2.02
C LEU A 24 6.23 -8.19 2.41
N LYS A 25 5.41 -9.24 2.25
CA LYS A 25 5.81 -10.63 2.54
C LYS A 25 6.97 -11.12 1.67
N LYS A 26 7.12 -10.58 0.46
CA LYS A 26 8.22 -10.89 -0.46
C LYS A 26 9.46 -10.02 -0.25
N GLY A 27 9.47 -9.18 0.79
CA GLY A 27 10.59 -8.26 1.09
C GLY A 27 10.64 -7.03 0.19
N GLY A 28 9.52 -6.66 -0.44
CA GLY A 28 9.42 -5.47 -1.29
C GLY A 28 9.28 -4.17 -0.51
N LEU A 29 9.46 -3.04 -1.20
CA LEU A 29 9.34 -1.70 -0.65
C LEU A 29 7.97 -1.09 -0.98
N VAL A 30 7.29 -0.55 0.03
CA VAL A 30 6.03 0.20 -0.12
C VAL A 30 6.28 1.63 0.37
N ILE A 31 5.96 2.61 -0.47
CA ILE A 31 6.05 4.04 -0.14
C ILE A 31 4.63 4.58 -0.10
N TYR A 32 4.24 5.20 1.02
CA TYR A 32 2.92 5.78 1.21
C TYR A 32 3.02 7.05 2.07
N PRO A 33 2.14 8.05 1.86
CA PRO A 33 2.12 9.25 2.67
C PRO A 33 1.57 8.95 4.06
N THR A 34 2.15 9.59 5.07
CA THR A 34 1.69 9.57 6.46
C THR A 34 1.20 10.94 6.89
N ASP A 35 0.41 11.01 7.95
CA ASP A 35 -0.11 12.28 8.50
C ASP A 35 1.01 13.19 9.05
N THR A 36 2.21 12.64 9.20
CA THR A 36 3.43 13.35 9.54
C THR A 36 4.47 13.15 8.44
N VAL A 37 5.39 14.11 8.34
CA VAL A 37 6.66 13.93 7.62
C VAL A 37 7.76 13.98 8.69
N TYR A 38 8.84 13.24 8.52
CA TYR A 38 10.04 13.49 9.32
C TYR A 38 10.57 14.90 9.08
#